data_AF-A0A4V5NSD8-F1
#
_entry.id   AF-A0A4V5NSD8-F1
#
_cell.length_a   1.000
_cell.length_b   1.000
_cell.length_c   1.000
_cell.angle_alpha   90.00
_cell.angle_beta   90.00
_cell.angle_gamma   90.00
#
_symmetry.space_group_name_H-M   'P 1'
#
loop_
_entity.id
_entity.type
_entity.pdbx_description
1 polymer ?
#
loop_
_entity_poly.entity_id
_entity_poly.type
_entity_poly.pdbx_seq_one_letter_code
_entity_poly.pdbx_strand_id
1 'polypeptide(L)'
;MKPIYSNGSDPPVLLTFHGDTADLLHRVPRGDKTIVYPLSRRASIKDILESLGVPHTEIGQIVLDGQAQTFDKIARKGEHFLIYPLLPDTLPTIATTLRPEPLRNCIFLVDTNIGRLAGLLRMAGFDAELVDSASANSATVERAIREQRILLTRNRDLLKIRRLIFGRLVRSQDPEQQLKEILDLYSLQDRLTPFSRCIACNGLLDGVEKNTIIDRLQPLTRKYYNRFKRCVGCGKIYWHGSHCDNMTAQLKRILGKTI
;
A
#
# COMPACT_ATOMS: atom_id res chain seq x y z
N MET A 1 34.35 -10.14 -23.01
CA MET A 1 35.39 -9.77 -22.02
C MET A 1 34.96 -10.34 -20.67
N LYS A 2 35.47 -11.52 -20.29
CA LYS A 2 35.16 -12.17 -19.00
C LYS A 2 36.06 -11.56 -17.92
N PRO A 3 35.56 -11.21 -16.72
CA PRO A 3 36.43 -10.75 -15.65
C PRO A 3 37.25 -11.92 -15.11
N ILE A 4 38.56 -11.71 -15.03
CA ILE A 4 39.54 -12.62 -14.42
C ILE A 4 39.44 -12.41 -12.92
N TYR A 5 38.99 -13.42 -12.17
CA TYR A 5 39.10 -13.44 -10.71
C TYR A 5 40.41 -14.11 -10.32
N SER A 6 41.32 -13.34 -9.74
CA SER A 6 42.53 -13.83 -9.08
C SER A 6 42.22 -14.26 -7.64
N ASN A 7 42.62 -15.49 -7.31
CA ASN A 7 42.90 -16.08 -6.00
C ASN A 7 41.89 -15.90 -4.83
N GLY A 8 41.16 -16.99 -4.54
CA GLY A 8 40.84 -17.41 -3.17
C GLY A 8 39.65 -16.79 -2.45
N SER A 9 38.95 -15.82 -3.03
CA SER A 9 37.70 -15.30 -2.47
C SER A 9 36.50 -16.00 -3.11
N ASP A 10 35.63 -16.58 -2.27
CA ASP A 10 34.39 -17.19 -2.73
C ASP A 10 33.54 -16.21 -3.55
N PRO A 11 32.90 -16.66 -4.66
CA PRO A 11 32.18 -15.76 -5.55
C PRO A 11 31.01 -15.07 -4.82
N PRO A 12 30.83 -13.75 -5.01
CA PRO A 12 29.76 -13.01 -4.34
C PRO A 12 28.38 -13.44 -4.86
N VAL A 13 27.33 -13.05 -4.12
CA VAL A 13 25.96 -13.09 -4.62
C VAL A 13 25.71 -11.83 -5.45
N LEU A 14 25.08 -11.97 -6.61
CA LEU A 14 24.66 -10.84 -7.43
C LEU A 14 23.15 -10.61 -7.26
N LEU A 15 22.75 -9.35 -7.12
CA LEU A 15 21.34 -8.95 -6.98
C LEU A 15 21.05 -7.84 -7.99
N THR A 16 20.29 -8.12 -9.04
CA THR A 16 19.83 -7.10 -9.99
C THR A 16 18.44 -6.65 -9.61
N PHE A 17 18.32 -5.38 -9.23
CA PHE A 17 17.07 -4.72 -8.90
C PHE A 17 16.50 -4.06 -10.14
N HIS A 18 15.21 -4.28 -10.38
CA HIS A 18 14.46 -3.69 -11.48
C HIS A 18 13.44 -2.67 -10.99
N GLY A 19 13.13 -1.68 -11.83
CA GLY A 19 12.06 -0.71 -11.58
C GLY A 19 12.22 0.05 -10.26
N ASP A 20 11.12 0.27 -9.54
CA ASP A 20 11.12 1.10 -8.32
C ASP A 20 11.75 0.41 -7.09
N THR A 21 12.13 -0.87 -7.17
CA THR A 21 12.87 -1.54 -6.08
C THR A 21 14.29 -0.99 -5.92
N ALA A 22 14.92 -0.55 -7.01
CA ALA A 22 16.27 0.01 -6.97
C ALA A 22 16.32 1.32 -6.18
N ASP A 23 15.24 2.10 -6.22
CA ASP A 23 15.10 3.36 -5.49
C ASP A 23 15.02 3.17 -3.95
N LEU A 24 14.90 1.92 -3.49
CA LEU A 24 14.82 1.53 -2.08
C LEU A 24 16.18 1.24 -1.46
N LEU A 25 17.17 0.98 -2.30
CA LEU A 25 18.53 0.69 -1.88
C LEU A 25 19.09 1.86 -1.07
N HIS A 26 19.73 1.55 0.06
CA HIS A 26 20.43 2.56 0.83
C HIS A 26 21.56 3.19 -0.01
N ARG A 27 21.54 4.52 -0.15
CA ARG A 27 22.67 5.35 -0.64
C ARG A 27 23.14 5.01 -2.06
N VAL A 28 22.20 4.95 -3.00
CA VAL A 28 22.46 4.59 -4.40
C VAL A 28 21.65 5.49 -5.36
N PRO A 29 22.21 5.94 -6.50
CA PRO A 29 21.46 6.65 -7.56
C PRO A 29 20.35 5.79 -8.19
N ARG A 30 19.28 6.43 -8.72
CA ARG A 30 18.09 5.77 -9.30
C ARG A 30 18.39 4.92 -10.55
N GLY A 31 17.60 3.85 -10.76
CA GLY A 31 17.62 2.99 -11.96
C GLY A 31 18.05 1.54 -11.72
N ASP A 32 17.83 0.67 -12.71
CA ASP A 32 18.19 -0.76 -12.65
C ASP A 32 19.64 -0.93 -12.20
N LYS A 33 19.85 -1.77 -11.18
CA LYS A 33 21.16 -1.88 -10.55
C LYS A 33 21.50 -3.26 -10.08
N THR A 34 22.72 -3.69 -10.41
CA THR A 34 23.32 -4.89 -9.83
C THR A 34 24.16 -4.53 -8.61
N ILE A 35 23.83 -5.16 -7.47
CA ILE A 35 24.61 -5.11 -6.24
C ILE A 35 25.44 -6.38 -6.13
N VAL A 36 26.73 -6.21 -5.85
CA VAL A 36 27.64 -7.30 -5.49
C VAL A 36 27.58 -7.45 -3.97
N TYR A 37 27.01 -8.56 -3.49
CA TYR A 37 26.81 -8.82 -2.08
C TYR A 37 27.81 -9.88 -1.57
N PRO A 38 28.77 -9.51 -0.71
CA PRO A 38 29.71 -10.47 -0.12
C PRO A 38 28.98 -11.33 0.93
N LEU A 39 28.71 -12.60 0.58
CA LEU A 39 28.01 -13.51 1.47
C LEU A 39 28.97 -14.07 2.54
N SER A 40 28.99 -13.44 3.71
CA SER A 40 29.84 -13.82 4.84
C SER A 40 29.19 -14.81 5.81
N ARG A 41 27.85 -14.93 5.80
CA ARG A 41 27.07 -15.82 6.67
C ARG A 41 25.94 -16.48 5.90
N ARG A 42 25.40 -17.57 6.45
CA ARG A 42 24.13 -18.13 5.98
C ARG A 42 23.02 -17.10 6.19
N ALA A 43 22.31 -16.75 5.13
CA ALA A 43 21.22 -15.78 5.15
C ALA A 43 20.15 -16.15 4.12
N SER A 44 18.88 -15.86 4.42
CA SER A 44 17.83 -15.92 3.41
C SER A 44 17.96 -14.73 2.45
N ILE A 45 17.40 -14.87 1.24
CA ILE A 45 17.33 -13.76 0.29
C ILE A 45 16.56 -12.57 0.89
N LYS A 46 15.53 -12.83 1.70
CA LYS A 46 14.80 -11.78 2.45
C LYS A 46 15.73 -10.97 3.36
N ASP A 47 16.51 -11.64 4.21
CA ASP A 47 17.41 -10.95 5.15
C ASP A 47 18.43 -10.09 4.41
N ILE A 48 18.94 -10.57 3.27
CA ILE A 48 19.87 -9.84 2.41
C ILE A 48 19.20 -8.57 1.88
N LEU A 49 18.02 -8.69 1.27
CA LEU A 49 17.29 -7.56 0.69
C LEU A 49 16.92 -6.50 1.74
N GLU A 50 16.47 -6.93 2.93
CA GLU A 50 16.14 -6.02 4.03
C GLU A 50 17.37 -5.29 4.59
N SER A 51 18.53 -5.98 4.64
CA SER A 51 19.82 -5.39 5.02
C SER A 51 20.30 -4.32 4.03
N LEU A 52 19.92 -4.46 2.76
CA LEU A 52 20.18 -3.46 1.71
C LEU A 52 19.17 -2.30 1.72
N GLY A 53 18.15 -2.39 2.56
CA GLY A 53 17.15 -1.33 2.73
C GLY A 53 15.82 -1.60 2.08
N VAL A 54 15.66 -2.71 1.36
CA VAL A 54 14.45 -3.02 0.60
C VAL A 54 13.48 -3.81 1.49
N PRO A 55 12.33 -3.25 1.90
CA PRO A 55 11.34 -4.01 2.63
C PRO A 55 10.79 -5.14 1.77
N HIS A 56 10.64 -6.33 2.34
CA HIS A 56 10.12 -7.48 1.60
C HIS A 56 8.71 -7.24 1.04
N THR A 57 7.92 -6.38 1.69
CA THR A 57 6.58 -6.00 1.23
C THR A 57 6.58 -5.31 -0.13
N GLU A 58 7.69 -4.67 -0.55
CA GLU A 58 7.81 -3.95 -1.81
C GLU A 58 8.18 -4.85 -3.00
N ILE A 59 8.49 -6.12 -2.75
CA ILE A 59 8.97 -7.06 -3.77
C ILE A 59 7.79 -7.83 -4.35
N GLY A 60 7.67 -7.82 -5.68
CA GLY A 60 6.67 -8.59 -6.43
C GLY A 60 7.18 -9.97 -6.83
N GLN A 61 8.46 -10.08 -7.20
CA GLN A 61 9.05 -11.36 -7.64
C GLN A 61 10.55 -11.42 -7.34
N ILE A 62 11.03 -12.63 -7.04
CA ILE A 62 12.44 -12.98 -6.94
C ILE A 62 12.69 -14.12 -7.93
N VAL A 63 13.67 -13.98 -8.82
CA VAL A 63 14.00 -14.99 -9.83
C VAL A 63 15.47 -15.41 -9.67
N LEU A 64 15.72 -16.72 -9.69
CA LEU A 64 17.05 -17.32 -9.75
C LEU A 64 17.03 -18.38 -10.85
N ASP A 65 17.97 -18.31 -11.79
CA ASP A 65 18.07 -19.25 -12.94
C ASP A 65 16.74 -19.43 -13.70
N GLY A 66 15.99 -18.32 -13.88
CA GLY A 66 14.70 -18.31 -14.56
C GLY A 66 13.53 -18.86 -13.73
N GLN A 67 13.75 -19.27 -12.48
CA GLN A 67 12.72 -19.83 -11.60
C GLN A 67 12.36 -18.86 -10.47
N ALA A 68 11.06 -18.69 -10.23
CA ALA A 68 10.55 -17.90 -9.12
C ALA A 68 10.94 -18.52 -7.76
N GLN A 69 11.36 -17.68 -6.82
CA GLN A 69 11.84 -18.08 -5.49
C GLN A 69 10.95 -17.50 -4.38
N THR A 70 10.94 -18.17 -3.23
CA THR A 70 10.32 -17.64 -2.00
C THR A 70 11.30 -16.78 -1.22
N PHE A 71 10.79 -16.02 -0.24
CA PHE A 71 11.61 -15.25 0.70
C PHE A 71 12.56 -16.12 1.54
N ASP A 72 12.23 -17.39 1.76
CA ASP A 72 12.99 -18.32 2.59
C ASP A 72 14.20 -18.96 1.86
N LYS A 73 14.36 -18.69 0.56
CA LYS A 73 15.52 -19.18 -0.22
C LYS A 73 16.82 -18.73 0.43
N ILE A 74 17.61 -19.69 0.92
CA ILE A 74 18.96 -19.44 1.43
C ILE A 74 19.90 -19.16 0.25
N ALA A 75 20.55 -18.00 0.26
CA ALA A 75 21.48 -17.60 -0.80
C ALA A 75 22.78 -18.42 -0.74
N ARG A 76 23.35 -18.72 -1.89
CA ARG A 76 24.65 -19.39 -2.05
C ARG A 76 25.60 -18.51 -2.85
N LYS A 77 26.90 -18.64 -2.55
CA LYS A 77 27.98 -17.96 -3.26
C LYS A 77 27.87 -18.23 -4.78
N GLY A 78 28.01 -17.18 -5.58
CA GLY A 78 27.89 -17.22 -7.04
C GLY A 78 26.47 -17.19 -7.60
N GLU A 79 25.42 -17.22 -6.77
CA GLU A 79 24.04 -17.08 -7.26
C GLU A 79 23.75 -15.64 -7.73
N HIS A 80 22.94 -15.51 -8.78
CA HIS A 80 22.46 -14.23 -9.31
C HIS A 80 20.93 -14.16 -9.25
N PHE A 81 20.42 -13.26 -8.41
CA PHE A 81 18.99 -13.03 -8.28
C PHE A 81 18.55 -11.80 -9.07
N LEU A 82 17.39 -11.91 -9.71
CA LEU A 82 16.66 -10.77 -10.27
C LEU A 82 15.50 -10.43 -9.32
N ILE A 83 15.40 -9.16 -8.93
CA ILE A 83 14.46 -8.66 -7.94
C ILE A 83 13.53 -7.65 -8.63
N TYR A 84 12.25 -7.99 -8.67
CA TYR A 84 11.22 -7.19 -9.34
C TYR A 84 10.26 -6.54 -8.34
N PRO A 85 9.76 -5.34 -8.66
CA PRO A 85 8.82 -4.62 -7.80
C PRO A 85 7.44 -5.26 -7.83
N LEU A 86 6.58 -4.79 -6.92
CA LEU A 86 5.15 -4.92 -7.13
C LEU A 86 4.75 -4.18 -8.41
N LEU A 87 3.94 -4.84 -9.23
CA LEU A 87 3.37 -4.33 -10.46
C LEU A 87 1.83 -4.29 -10.35
N PRO A 88 1.13 -3.47 -11.16
CA PRO A 88 -0.33 -3.35 -11.13
C PRO A 88 -1.12 -4.67 -11.28
N ASP A 89 -0.52 -5.70 -11.87
CA ASP A 89 -1.05 -7.05 -12.04
C ASP A 89 -0.74 -7.99 -10.86
N THR A 90 0.21 -7.63 -9.99
CA THR A 90 0.49 -8.33 -8.72
C THR A 90 -0.49 -7.93 -7.62
N LEU A 91 -1.79 -8.16 -7.87
CA LEU A 91 -2.83 -7.78 -6.94
C LEU A 91 -2.69 -8.54 -5.60
N PRO A 92 -2.88 -7.87 -4.45
CA PRO A 92 -2.87 -8.53 -3.14
C PRO A 92 -3.88 -9.66 -2.97
N THR A 93 -4.87 -9.72 -3.86
CA THR A 93 -5.94 -10.72 -3.89
C THR A 93 -5.62 -11.92 -4.79
N ILE A 94 -4.43 -11.99 -5.39
CA ILE A 94 -3.98 -13.09 -6.24
C ILE A 94 -2.78 -13.77 -5.56
N ALA A 95 -2.81 -15.10 -5.46
CA ALA A 95 -1.72 -15.86 -4.88
C ALA A 95 -0.47 -15.76 -5.77
N THR A 96 0.70 -15.61 -5.14
CA THR A 96 2.01 -15.57 -5.80
C THR A 96 3.01 -16.44 -5.05
N THR A 97 4.17 -16.73 -5.64
CA THR A 97 5.26 -17.45 -4.95
C THR A 97 5.69 -16.77 -3.65
N LEU A 98 5.65 -15.43 -3.60
CA LEU A 98 6.02 -14.65 -2.41
C LEU A 98 4.86 -14.49 -1.41
N ARG A 99 3.61 -14.65 -1.86
CA ARG A 99 2.39 -14.45 -1.09
C ARG A 99 1.37 -15.53 -1.48
N PRO A 100 1.54 -16.78 -1.00
CA PRO A 100 0.67 -17.90 -1.38
C PRO A 100 -0.73 -17.79 -0.78
N GLU A 101 -0.88 -17.04 0.32
CA GLU A 101 -2.16 -16.72 0.95
C GLU A 101 -2.56 -15.28 0.60
N PRO A 102 -3.40 -15.07 -0.43
CA PRO A 102 -3.83 -13.74 -0.84
C PRO A 102 -4.88 -13.16 0.11
N LEU A 103 -4.99 -11.83 0.11
CA LEU A 103 -6.08 -11.12 0.79
C LEU A 103 -7.41 -11.38 0.07
N ARG A 104 -8.51 -11.26 0.81
CA ARG A 104 -9.86 -11.35 0.22
C ARG A 104 -10.21 -10.10 -0.59
N ASN A 105 -9.83 -8.93 -0.08
CA ASN A 105 -10.13 -7.61 -0.63
C ASN A 105 -8.97 -6.65 -0.36
N CYS A 106 -8.86 -5.59 -1.17
CA CYS A 106 -7.95 -4.48 -0.89
C CYS A 106 -8.59 -3.52 0.12
N ILE A 107 -8.34 -3.76 1.41
CA ILE A 107 -8.70 -2.87 2.50
C ILE A 107 -7.43 -2.38 3.21
N PHE A 108 -7.47 -1.18 3.77
CA PHE A 108 -6.26 -0.45 4.16
C PHE A 108 -6.21 -0.13 5.65
N LEU A 109 -5.00 -0.19 6.21
CA LEU A 109 -4.65 0.45 7.48
C LEU A 109 -3.62 1.52 7.16
N VAL A 110 -3.95 2.77 7.42
CA VAL A 110 -3.16 3.94 7.01
C VAL A 110 -2.45 4.51 8.23
N ASP A 111 -1.13 4.64 8.14
CA ASP A 111 -0.31 5.25 9.18
C ASP A 111 -0.63 6.73 9.36
N THR A 112 -0.45 7.22 10.58
CA THR A 112 -0.71 8.61 10.99
C THR A 112 0.09 9.63 10.17
N ASN A 113 1.33 9.29 9.76
CA ASN A 113 2.20 10.15 8.94
C ASN A 113 1.64 10.47 7.54
N ILE A 114 0.63 9.74 7.09
CA ILE A 114 -0.08 9.96 5.83
C ILE A 114 -1.60 9.94 6.03
N GLY A 115 -2.09 10.36 7.20
CA GLY A 115 -3.50 10.22 7.56
C GLY A 115 -4.50 10.89 6.61
N ARG A 116 -4.08 11.91 5.84
CA ARG A 116 -4.91 12.51 4.78
C ARG A 116 -5.30 11.49 3.69
N LEU A 117 -4.44 10.52 3.41
CA LEU A 117 -4.71 9.44 2.46
C LEU A 117 -5.90 8.59 2.90
N ALA A 118 -6.09 8.35 4.20
CA ALA A 118 -7.23 7.59 4.70
C ALA A 118 -8.56 8.26 4.32
N GLY A 119 -8.64 9.59 4.46
CA GLY A 119 -9.81 10.37 4.06
C GLY A 119 -10.09 10.27 2.55
N LEU A 120 -9.03 10.35 1.73
CA LEU A 120 -9.15 10.26 0.28
C LEU A 120 -9.57 8.85 -0.19
N LEU A 121 -9.03 7.79 0.42
CA LEU A 121 -9.44 6.42 0.15
C LEU A 121 -10.91 6.19 0.52
N ARG A 122 -11.36 6.69 1.68
CA ARG A 122 -12.77 6.62 2.11
C ARG A 122 -13.68 7.40 1.16
N MET A 123 -13.24 8.58 0.71
CA MET A 123 -13.96 9.39 -0.27
C MET A 123 -14.14 8.63 -1.60
N ALA A 124 -13.12 7.91 -2.05
CA ALA A 124 -13.14 7.02 -3.21
C ALA A 124 -13.97 5.72 -2.99
N GLY A 125 -14.39 5.44 -1.76
CA GLY A 125 -15.23 4.29 -1.40
C GLY A 125 -14.48 3.09 -0.81
N PHE A 126 -13.17 3.20 -0.60
CA PHE A 126 -12.37 2.10 -0.03
C PHE A 126 -12.40 2.09 1.49
N ASP A 127 -12.37 0.88 2.05
CA ASP A 127 -12.20 0.67 3.48
C ASP A 127 -10.77 1.05 3.89
N ALA A 128 -10.62 2.16 4.60
CA ALA A 128 -9.32 2.66 5.02
C ALA A 128 -9.38 3.14 6.46
N GLU A 129 -8.86 2.36 7.40
CA GLU A 129 -8.77 2.76 8.80
C GLU A 129 -7.49 3.54 9.07
N LEU A 130 -7.55 4.49 10.00
CA LEU A 130 -6.38 5.26 10.43
C LEU A 130 -5.81 4.59 11.67
N VAL A 131 -4.49 4.44 11.72
CA VAL A 131 -3.78 4.00 12.93
C VAL A 131 -4.00 5.02 14.04
N ASP A 132 -4.20 4.54 15.26
CA ASP A 132 -4.24 5.42 16.44
C ASP A 132 -2.82 5.91 16.73
N SER A 133 -2.64 7.22 16.88
CA SER A 133 -1.34 7.86 17.17
C SER A 133 -0.66 7.34 18.43
N ALA A 134 -1.41 6.79 19.39
CA ALA A 134 -0.84 6.19 20.60
C ALA A 134 -0.41 4.72 20.41
N SER A 135 -0.74 4.09 19.28
CA SER A 135 -0.43 2.67 19.04
C SER A 135 1.07 2.45 18.84
N ALA A 136 1.61 1.46 19.53
CA ALA A 136 2.95 0.97 19.24
C ALA A 136 3.03 0.34 17.84
N ASN A 137 4.20 0.43 17.22
CA ASN A 137 4.48 -0.14 15.90
C ASN A 137 4.09 -1.62 15.78
N SER A 138 4.37 -2.42 16.81
CA SER A 138 3.98 -3.84 16.87
C SER A 138 2.46 -4.01 16.85
N ALA A 139 1.73 -3.25 17.66
CA ALA A 139 0.27 -3.30 17.70
C ALA A 139 -0.37 -2.93 16.34
N THR A 140 0.20 -1.93 15.66
CA THR A 140 -0.22 -1.54 14.31
C THR A 140 -0.05 -2.69 13.30
N VAL A 141 1.09 -3.36 13.32
CA VAL A 141 1.35 -4.52 12.42
C VAL A 141 0.46 -5.70 12.76
N GLU A 142 0.30 -6.05 14.04
CA GLU A 142 -0.58 -7.14 14.46
C GLU A 142 -2.03 -6.89 14.04
N ARG A 143 -2.50 -5.64 14.14
CA ARG A 143 -3.82 -5.24 13.66
C ARG A 143 -3.94 -5.42 12.14
N ALA A 144 -2.96 -4.95 11.37
CA ALA A 144 -2.96 -5.12 9.91
C ALA A 144 -3.07 -6.59 9.51
N ILE A 145 -2.29 -7.46 10.17
CA ILE A 145 -2.30 -8.91 9.91
C ILE A 145 -3.65 -9.53 10.29
N ARG A 146 -4.12 -9.30 11.52
CA ARG A 146 -5.36 -9.88 12.05
C ARG A 146 -6.57 -9.47 11.21
N GLU A 147 -6.64 -8.21 10.79
CA GLU A 147 -7.76 -7.66 10.03
C GLU A 147 -7.56 -7.80 8.51
N GLN A 148 -6.47 -8.44 8.06
CA GLN A 148 -6.17 -8.65 6.65
C GLN A 148 -6.16 -7.34 5.86
N ARG A 149 -5.54 -6.31 6.44
CA ARG A 149 -5.39 -4.96 5.87
C ARG A 149 -4.00 -4.76 5.30
N ILE A 150 -3.93 -4.05 4.18
CA ILE A 150 -2.67 -3.55 3.61
C ILE A 150 -2.21 -2.35 4.44
N LEU A 151 -1.05 -2.45 5.08
CA LEU A 151 -0.47 -1.32 5.83
C LEU A 151 0.14 -0.30 4.86
N LEU A 152 -0.41 0.91 4.82
CA LEU A 152 0.14 2.03 4.07
C LEU A 152 0.92 2.94 5.01
N THR A 153 2.20 3.16 4.75
CA THR A 153 3.06 3.97 5.62
C THR A 153 4.19 4.61 4.84
N ARG A 154 4.78 5.68 5.38
CA ARG A 154 6.09 6.20 4.95
C ARG A 154 7.25 5.72 5.82
N ASN A 155 6.96 4.97 6.88
CA ASN A 155 7.94 4.37 7.78
C ASN A 155 8.40 3.02 7.22
N ARG A 156 9.65 2.99 6.75
CA ARG A 156 10.25 1.81 6.16
C ARG A 156 10.47 0.66 7.15
N ASP A 157 10.74 0.98 8.41
CA ASP A 157 11.07 -0.05 9.41
C ASP A 157 9.84 -0.88 9.79
N LEU A 158 8.65 -0.28 9.77
CA LEU A 158 7.38 -1.02 9.91
C LEU A 158 7.23 -2.10 8.86
N LEU A 159 7.69 -1.83 7.63
CA LEU A 159 7.55 -2.73 6.48
C LEU A 159 8.59 -3.85 6.44
N LYS A 160 9.61 -3.78 7.32
CA LYS A 160 10.59 -4.85 7.52
C LYS A 160 10.20 -5.81 8.64
N ILE A 161 9.07 -5.58 9.32
CA ILE A 161 8.61 -6.49 10.38
C ILE A 161 8.22 -7.83 9.73
N ARG A 162 8.92 -8.91 10.11
CA ARG A 162 8.87 -10.21 9.45
C ARG A 162 7.47 -10.76 9.17
N ARG A 163 6.52 -10.53 10.08
CA ARG A 163 5.14 -11.05 9.99
C ARG A 163 4.23 -10.24 9.05
N LEU A 164 4.61 -9.03 8.67
CA LEU A 164 3.81 -8.16 7.82
C LEU A 164 4.01 -8.52 6.34
N ILE A 165 3.06 -9.23 5.74
CA ILE A 165 3.16 -9.67 4.34
C ILE A 165 2.65 -8.60 3.35
N PHE A 166 1.60 -7.87 3.75
CA PHE A 166 0.92 -6.88 2.92
C PHE A 166 1.11 -5.48 3.48
N GLY A 167 2.00 -4.73 2.85
CA GLY A 167 2.22 -3.32 3.15
C GLY A 167 2.78 -2.60 1.94
N ARG A 168 2.64 -1.28 1.92
CA ARG A 168 3.22 -0.41 0.88
C ARG A 168 3.86 0.81 1.52
N LEU A 169 5.10 1.04 1.13
CA LEU A 169 5.82 2.28 1.39
C LEU A 169 5.33 3.33 0.40
N VAL A 170 4.57 4.30 0.91
CA VAL A 170 4.02 5.39 0.10
C VAL A 170 5.12 6.38 -0.25
N ARG A 171 5.28 6.70 -1.54
CA ARG A 171 6.41 7.49 -2.05
C ARG A 171 6.11 8.97 -2.02
N SER A 172 4.92 9.33 -2.49
CA SER A 172 4.53 10.74 -2.56
C SER A 172 4.40 11.39 -1.18
N GLN A 173 4.72 12.69 -1.11
CA GLN A 173 4.37 13.55 0.02
C GLN A 173 3.03 14.26 -0.18
N ASP A 174 2.62 14.42 -1.44
CA ASP A 174 1.35 15.05 -1.80
C ASP A 174 0.20 14.03 -1.66
N PRO A 175 -0.83 14.29 -0.82
CA PRO A 175 -1.91 13.33 -0.56
C PRO A 175 -2.67 12.86 -1.79
N GLU A 176 -2.83 13.70 -2.81
CA GLU A 176 -3.56 13.33 -4.02
C GLU A 176 -2.74 12.39 -4.90
N GLN A 177 -1.44 12.67 -5.02
CA GLN A 177 -0.51 11.75 -5.66
C GLN A 177 -0.35 10.45 -4.85
N GLN A 178 -0.47 10.48 -3.52
CA GLN A 178 -0.52 9.26 -2.71
C GLN A 178 -1.75 8.41 -3.05
N LEU A 179 -2.93 9.04 -3.22
CA LEU A 179 -4.13 8.32 -3.65
C LEU A 179 -3.89 7.70 -5.02
N LYS A 180 -3.41 8.48 -5.98
CA LYS A 180 -3.11 8.00 -7.34
C LYS A 180 -2.14 6.81 -7.32
N GLU A 181 -1.04 6.92 -6.57
CA GLU A 181 -0.03 5.87 -6.39
C GLU A 181 -0.67 4.55 -5.95
N ILE A 182 -1.56 4.59 -4.95
CA ILE A 182 -2.21 3.38 -4.41
C ILE A 182 -3.25 2.81 -5.37
N LEU A 183 -4.03 3.67 -6.03
CA LEU A 183 -5.05 3.21 -6.99
C LEU A 183 -4.41 2.59 -8.23
N ASP A 184 -3.31 3.16 -8.72
CA ASP A 184 -2.54 2.65 -9.86
C ASP A 184 -1.85 1.32 -9.52
N LEU A 185 -1.19 1.23 -8.35
CA LEU A 185 -0.48 0.02 -7.95
C LEU A 185 -1.40 -1.19 -7.76
N TYR A 186 -2.63 -0.96 -7.29
CA TYR A 186 -3.57 -2.05 -7.01
C TYR A 186 -4.71 -2.14 -8.04
N SER A 187 -4.59 -1.44 -9.18
CA SER A 187 -5.57 -1.42 -10.27
C SER A 187 -7.02 -1.21 -9.78
N LEU A 188 -7.23 -0.22 -8.91
CA LEU A 188 -8.48 -0.02 -8.18
C LEU A 188 -9.45 0.98 -8.83
N GLN A 189 -9.09 1.56 -9.96
CA GLN A 189 -9.85 2.65 -10.60
C GLN A 189 -11.26 2.23 -11.01
N ASP A 190 -11.49 0.95 -11.31
CA ASP A 190 -12.80 0.45 -11.73
C ASP A 190 -13.62 -0.12 -10.56
N ARG A 191 -13.10 -0.03 -9.33
CA ARG A 191 -13.76 -0.47 -8.08
C ARG A 191 -14.24 0.69 -7.20
N LEU A 192 -14.20 1.91 -7.74
CA LEU A 192 -14.60 3.10 -7.01
C LEU A 192 -16.09 3.03 -6.66
N THR A 193 -16.39 3.35 -5.40
CA THR A 193 -17.77 3.57 -4.95
C THR A 193 -17.82 4.88 -4.16
N PRO A 194 -17.64 6.03 -4.83
CA PRO A 194 -17.44 7.29 -4.12
C PRO A 194 -18.59 7.58 -3.14
N PHE A 195 -18.23 8.13 -1.98
CA PHE A 195 -19.20 8.50 -0.95
C PHE A 195 -20.08 7.32 -0.46
N SER A 196 -19.54 6.10 -0.48
CA SER A 196 -20.11 4.91 0.18
C SER A 196 -19.67 4.79 1.65
N ARG A 197 -18.60 5.49 2.04
CA ARG A 197 -18.01 5.44 3.39
C ARG A 197 -17.89 6.81 4.04
N CYS A 198 -17.98 6.80 5.35
CA CYS A 198 -17.83 7.97 6.20
C CYS A 198 -16.36 8.41 6.18
N ILE A 199 -16.08 9.60 5.65
CA ILE A 199 -14.72 10.17 5.62
C ILE A 199 -14.14 10.27 7.04
N ALA A 200 -14.97 10.48 8.06
CA ALA A 200 -14.52 10.64 9.45
C ALA A 200 -14.13 9.30 10.11
N CYS A 201 -14.98 8.28 10.03
CA CYS A 201 -14.81 7.04 10.81
C CYS A 201 -14.76 5.75 9.99
N ASN A 202 -14.72 5.82 8.66
CA ASN A 202 -14.70 4.68 7.73
C ASN A 202 -16.00 3.82 7.64
N GLY A 203 -16.95 3.99 8.56
CA GLY A 203 -18.23 3.26 8.55
C GLY A 203 -19.06 3.49 7.28
N LEU A 204 -19.87 2.50 6.90
CA LEU A 204 -20.73 2.56 5.72
C LEU A 204 -21.78 3.69 5.84
N LEU A 205 -22.14 4.27 4.70
CA LEU A 205 -23.14 5.31 4.57
C LEU A 205 -24.41 4.76 3.93
N ASP A 206 -25.49 4.73 4.70
CA ASP A 206 -26.79 4.27 4.25
C ASP A 206 -27.73 5.45 3.98
N GLY A 207 -28.65 5.28 3.04
CA GLY A 207 -29.73 6.24 2.81
C GLY A 207 -30.57 6.43 4.06
N VAL A 208 -30.94 7.68 4.35
CA VAL A 208 -31.83 8.00 5.48
C VAL A 208 -32.91 8.98 5.05
N GLU A 209 -34.13 8.72 5.49
CA GLU A 209 -35.26 9.61 5.20
C GLU A 209 -35.13 10.92 5.96
N LYS A 210 -35.33 12.04 5.24
CA LYS A 210 -35.23 13.39 5.80
C LYS A 210 -36.06 13.59 7.07
N ASN A 211 -37.27 13.06 7.10
CA ASN A 211 -38.19 13.21 8.24
C ASN A 211 -37.61 12.60 9.53
N THR A 212 -36.87 11.50 9.42
CA THR A 212 -36.26 10.82 10.59
C THR A 212 -35.06 11.56 11.18
N ILE A 213 -34.51 12.54 10.45
CA ILE A 213 -33.33 13.31 10.85
C ILE A 213 -33.57 14.81 10.84
N ILE A 214 -34.81 15.25 10.62
CA ILE A 214 -35.13 16.66 10.32
C ILE A 214 -34.63 17.57 11.44
N ASP A 215 -34.77 17.16 12.69
CA ASP A 215 -34.37 17.92 13.88
C ASP A 215 -32.85 18.10 14.02
N ARG A 216 -32.06 17.26 13.34
CA ARG A 216 -30.59 17.32 13.35
C ARG A 216 -30.01 18.16 12.21
N LEU A 217 -30.85 18.56 11.24
CA LEU A 217 -30.41 19.34 10.08
C LEU A 217 -30.39 20.84 10.39
N GLN A 218 -29.49 21.60 9.76
CA GLN A 218 -29.52 23.06 9.82
C GLN A 218 -30.65 23.62 8.93
N PRO A 219 -31.18 24.84 9.20
CA PRO A 219 -32.35 25.39 8.49
C PRO A 219 -32.21 25.40 6.95
N LEU A 220 -31.08 25.85 6.41
CA LEU A 220 -30.85 25.86 4.97
C LEU A 220 -30.72 24.43 4.41
N THR A 221 -30.08 23.52 5.16
CA THR A 221 -29.99 22.10 4.76
C THR A 221 -31.37 21.44 4.70
N ARG A 222 -32.24 21.73 5.69
CA ARG A 222 -33.65 21.31 5.69
C ARG A 222 -34.41 21.87 4.50
N LYS A 223 -34.13 23.12 4.09
CA LYS A 223 -34.86 23.77 2.99
C LYS A 223 -34.47 23.21 1.62
N TYR A 224 -33.16 23.08 1.35
CA TYR A 224 -32.67 22.87 -0.02
C TYR A 224 -32.35 21.43 -0.40
N TYR A 225 -32.23 20.50 0.56
CA TYR A 225 -31.80 19.13 0.28
C TYR A 225 -32.83 18.09 0.72
N ASN A 226 -32.96 17.02 -0.06
CA ASN A 226 -33.93 15.93 0.18
C ASN A 226 -33.30 14.54 0.24
N ARG A 227 -32.05 14.38 -0.23
CA ARG A 227 -31.33 13.11 -0.21
C ARG A 227 -30.22 13.17 0.83
N PHE A 228 -30.29 12.27 1.80
CA PHE A 228 -29.35 12.19 2.90
C PHE A 228 -28.80 10.78 3.02
N LYS A 229 -27.55 10.69 3.47
CA LYS A 229 -26.95 9.46 3.96
C LYS A 229 -26.55 9.64 5.42
N ARG A 230 -26.62 8.56 6.20
CA ARG A 230 -26.17 8.53 7.60
C ARG A 230 -25.12 7.44 7.76
N CYS A 231 -24.05 7.76 8.48
CA CYS A 231 -23.06 6.76 8.85
C CYS A 231 -23.62 5.81 9.90
N VAL A 232 -23.50 4.50 9.67
CA VAL A 232 -23.91 3.46 10.63
C VAL A 232 -23.04 3.40 11.89
N GLY A 233 -21.80 3.90 11.82
CA GLY A 233 -20.86 3.92 12.95
C GLY A 233 -21.03 5.16 13.84
N CYS A 234 -20.74 6.35 13.31
CA CYS A 234 -20.75 7.59 14.09
C CYS A 234 -22.05 8.41 13.99
N GLY A 235 -23.02 7.98 13.19
CA GLY A 235 -24.29 8.69 13.02
C GLY A 235 -24.21 10.02 12.26
N LYS A 236 -23.04 10.40 11.75
CA LYS A 236 -22.85 11.64 10.97
C LYS A 236 -23.71 11.62 9.71
N ILE A 237 -24.36 12.76 9.42
CA ILE A 237 -25.27 12.95 8.30
C ILE A 237 -24.52 13.64 7.15
N TYR A 238 -24.72 13.13 5.94
CA TYR A 238 -24.15 13.61 4.69
C TYR A 238 -25.25 13.90 3.68
N TRP A 239 -25.04 14.86 2.80
CA TRP A 239 -25.93 15.18 1.68
C TRP A 239 -25.10 15.63 0.48
N HIS A 240 -25.68 15.50 -0.71
CA HIS A 240 -25.02 15.93 -1.94
C HIS A 240 -25.25 17.43 -2.15
N GLY A 241 -24.22 18.22 -1.92
CA GLY A 241 -24.17 19.65 -2.25
C GLY A 241 -22.80 20.02 -2.80
N SER A 242 -22.49 21.31 -2.89
CA SER A 242 -21.26 21.83 -3.53
C SER A 242 -19.96 21.19 -3.02
N HIS A 243 -19.90 20.80 -1.74
CA HIS A 243 -18.74 20.08 -1.21
C HIS A 243 -18.54 18.71 -1.86
N CYS A 244 -19.63 17.98 -2.11
CA CYS A 244 -19.59 16.70 -2.82
C CYS A 244 -19.18 16.88 -4.29
N ASP A 245 -19.64 17.96 -4.94
CA ASP A 245 -19.23 18.30 -6.30
C ASP A 245 -17.73 18.58 -6.38
N ASN A 246 -17.21 19.37 -5.43
CA ASN A 246 -15.78 19.68 -5.34
C ASN A 246 -14.94 18.42 -5.10
N MET A 247 -15.37 17.53 -4.19
CA MET A 247 -14.71 16.25 -3.94
C MET A 247 -14.74 15.33 -5.16
N THR A 248 -15.85 15.32 -5.91
CA THR A 248 -15.98 14.55 -7.14
C THR A 248 -15.04 15.09 -8.22
N ALA A 249 -14.99 16.41 -8.40
CA ALA A 249 -14.06 17.07 -9.31
C ALA A 249 -12.60 16.80 -8.94
N GLN A 250 -12.28 16.80 -7.64
CA GLN A 250 -10.97 16.42 -7.12
C GLN A 250 -10.61 14.99 -7.51
N LEU A 251 -11.48 14.01 -7.25
CA LEU A 251 -11.24 12.62 -7.66
C LEU A 251 -11.04 12.49 -9.17
N LYS A 252 -11.88 13.15 -9.99
CA LYS A 252 -11.76 13.14 -11.46
C LYS A 252 -10.40 13.65 -11.91
N ARG A 253 -9.90 14.73 -11.30
CA ARG A 253 -8.58 15.28 -11.60
C ARG A 253 -7.45 14.33 -11.21
N ILE A 254 -7.57 13.64 -10.07
CA ILE A 254 -6.55 12.67 -9.61
C ILE A 254 -6.47 11.48 -10.58
N LEU A 255 -7.61 11.00 -11.05
CA LEU A 255 -7.69 9.81 -11.90
C LEU A 255 -7.47 10.08 -13.39
N GLY A 256 -7.57 11.35 -13.82
CA GLY A 256 -7.49 11.71 -15.24
C GLY A 256 -8.63 11.14 -16.10
N LYS A 257 -9.72 10.65 -15.50
CA LYS A 257 -10.90 10.11 -16.18
C LYS A 257 -12.20 10.43 -15.43
N THR A 258 -13.33 10.36 -16.13
CA THR A 258 -14.66 10.54 -15.54
C THR A 258 -15.00 9.36 -14.63
N ILE A 259 -15.58 9.67 -13.47
CA ILE A 259 -16.06 8.76 -12.42
C ILE A 259 -17.56 8.93 -12.31
#